data_AF-A0A4U3A6H7-F1
#
_entry.id   AF-A0A4U3A6H7-F1
#
_cell.length_a   1.000
_cell.length_b   1.000
_cell.length_c   1.000
_cell.angle_alpha   90.00
_cell.angle_beta   90.00
_cell.angle_gamma   90.00
#
_symmetry.space_group_name_H-M   'P 1'
#
loop_
_entity.id
_entity.type
_entity.pdbx_description
1 polymer ?
#
loop_
_entity_poly.entity_id
_entity_poly.type
_entity_poly.pdbx_seq_one_letter_code
_entity_poly.pdbx_strand_id
1 'polypeptide(L)'
;NTTLILSGLFLALGFGGSFTNISPLLITLLYAASIGIGGYKPAKSAFYAIRSKSLDMNVLMISAAIGAALIGQWLEGATVVWLFALGATLQNKSIERTRESIRGLIDLAPSEAWIKVGTELIKKSVDDIAVHTTIVVKPGEKIPLDGTVIGGTSTVNQAP
;
A
#
# COMPACT_ATOMS: atom_id res chain seq x y z
N ASN A 1 10.60 -2.00 1.24
CA ASN A 1 10.62 -0.84 2.16
C ASN A 1 12.07 -0.53 2.56
N THR A 2 12.88 -0.06 1.60
CA THR A 2 14.35 0.01 1.73
C THR A 2 14.82 1.01 2.79
N THR A 3 14.12 2.13 2.93
CA THR A 3 14.44 3.16 3.94
C THR A 3 14.32 2.63 5.36
N LEU A 4 13.29 1.83 5.65
CA LEU A 4 13.07 1.22 6.97
C LEU A 4 14.20 0.27 7.35
N ILE A 5 14.60 -0.60 6.40
CA ILE A 5 15.69 -1.55 6.60
C ILE A 5 17.01 -0.80 6.83
N LEU A 6 17.29 0.21 6.00
CA LEU A 6 18.51 1.00 6.11
C LEU A 6 18.58 1.78 7.43
N SER A 7 17.50 2.44 7.84
CA SER A 7 17.43 3.13 9.14
C SER A 7 17.56 2.17 10.32
N GLY A 8 16.99 0.96 10.21
CA GLY A 8 17.10 -0.08 11.24
C GLY A 8 18.51 -0.65 11.35
N LEU A 9 19.20 -0.80 10.22
CA LEU A 9 20.60 -1.22 10.19
C LEU A 9 21.49 -0.20 10.91
N PHE A 10 21.33 1.09 10.61
CA PHE A 10 22.09 2.14 11.31
C PHE A 10 21.79 2.20 12.80
N LEU A 11 20.53 2.01 13.19
CA LEU A 11 20.15 1.93 14.60
C LEU A 11 20.79 0.72 15.30
N ALA A 12 20.75 -0.46 14.69
CA ALA A 12 21.33 -1.68 15.24
C ALA A 12 22.86 -1.59 15.35
N LEU A 13 23.52 -1.00 14.34
CA LEU A 13 24.97 -0.75 14.37
C LEU A 13 25.35 0.29 15.43
N GLY A 14 24.58 1.36 15.59
CA GLY A 14 24.79 2.35 16.65
C GLY A 14 24.62 1.72 18.04
N PHE A 15 23.58 0.92 18.22
CA PHE A 15 23.29 0.23 19.48
C PHE A 15 24.37 -0.80 19.82
N GLY A 16 24.73 -1.67 18.89
CA GLY A 16 25.83 -2.62 19.07
C GLY A 16 27.17 -1.94 19.32
N GLY A 17 27.45 -0.85 18.60
CA GLY A 17 28.64 -0.04 18.76
C GLY A 17 28.76 0.61 20.14
N SER A 18 27.64 0.93 20.79
CA SER A 18 27.66 1.54 22.14
C SER A 18 28.20 0.64 23.24
N PHE A 19 28.23 -0.69 23.03
CA PHE A 19 28.87 -1.65 23.96
C PHE A 19 30.35 -1.87 23.67
N THR A 20 30.88 -1.24 22.62
CA THR A 20 32.27 -1.37 22.19
C THR A 20 33.03 -0.08 22.42
N ASN A 21 34.37 -0.12 22.33
CA ASN A 21 35.23 1.05 22.52
C ASN A 21 35.27 2.00 21.30
N ILE A 22 34.18 2.05 20.52
CA ILE A 22 34.04 2.90 19.33
C ILE A 22 33.86 4.37 19.77
N SER A 23 34.35 5.31 18.95
CA SER A 23 34.21 6.74 19.20
C SER A 23 32.75 7.15 19.42
N PRO A 24 32.43 7.91 20.50
CA PRO A 24 31.09 8.42 20.76
C PRO A 24 30.51 9.22 19.59
N LEU A 25 31.36 9.96 18.87
CA LEU A 25 30.97 10.73 17.69
C LEU A 25 30.42 9.83 16.58
N LEU A 26 31.06 8.68 16.34
CA LEU A 26 30.61 7.75 15.30
C LEU A 26 29.24 7.14 15.66
N ILE A 27 29.03 6.81 16.94
CA ILE A 27 27.75 6.29 17.42
C ILE A 27 26.63 7.33 17.24
N THR A 28 26.90 8.59 17.60
CA THR A 28 25.96 9.70 17.37
C THR A 28 25.65 9.88 15.89
N LEU A 29 26.65 9.79 15.01
CA LEU A 29 26.42 9.88 13.56
C LEU A 29 25.58 8.72 13.02
N LEU A 30 25.75 7.50 13.54
CA LEU A 30 24.91 6.36 13.17
C LEU A 30 23.45 6.57 13.59
N TYR A 31 23.21 7.05 14.81
CA TYR A 31 21.85 7.38 15.25
C TYR A 31 21.25 8.54 14.47
N ALA A 32 22.02 9.60 14.20
CA ALA A 32 21.59 10.73 13.39
C ALA A 32 21.23 10.30 11.96
N ALA A 33 22.01 9.39 11.36
CA ALA A 33 21.71 8.81 10.05
C ALA A 33 20.41 7.98 10.09
N SER A 34 20.20 7.19 11.14
CA SER A 34 18.95 6.44 11.35
C SER A 34 17.73 7.39 11.43
N ILE A 35 17.82 8.44 12.25
CA ILE A 35 16.78 9.47 12.39
C ILE A 35 16.53 10.16 11.04
N GLY A 36 17.56 10.56 10.31
CA GLY A 36 17.41 11.24 9.02
C GLY A 36 16.72 10.37 7.96
N ILE A 37 17.13 9.11 7.84
CA ILE A 37 16.60 8.19 6.82
C ILE A 37 15.19 7.71 7.19
N GLY A 38 14.98 7.31 8.46
CA GLY A 38 13.69 6.82 8.95
C GLY A 38 12.66 7.95 9.11
N GLY A 39 13.14 9.14 9.50
CA GLY A 39 12.32 10.32 9.78
C GLY A 39 11.99 11.17 8.57
N TYR A 40 12.62 10.98 7.40
CA TYR A 40 12.37 11.81 6.21
C TYR A 40 10.89 11.88 5.80
N LYS A 41 10.22 10.72 5.69
CA LYS A 41 8.80 10.66 5.30
C LYS A 41 7.90 11.33 6.35
N PRO A 42 7.99 10.99 7.64
CA PRO A 42 7.22 11.68 8.67
C PRO A 42 7.54 13.17 8.81
N ALA A 43 8.79 13.60 8.61
CA ALA A 43 9.18 15.01 8.62
C ALA A 43 8.44 15.79 7.54
N LYS A 44 8.35 15.21 6.33
CA LYS A 44 7.56 15.77 5.24
C LYS A 44 6.08 15.84 5.60
N SER A 45 5.50 14.78 6.16
CA SER A 45 4.09 14.77 6.60
C SER A 45 3.82 15.80 7.69
N ALA A 46 4.69 15.88 8.71
CA ALA A 46 4.62 16.85 9.79
C ALA A 46 4.65 18.30 9.26
N PHE A 47 5.50 18.59 8.27
CA PHE A 47 5.55 19.90 7.63
C PHE A 47 4.21 20.28 6.97
N TYR A 48 3.59 19.36 6.24
CA TYR A 48 2.27 19.61 5.65
C TYR A 48 1.17 19.74 6.70
N ALA A 49 1.21 18.93 7.76
CA ALA A 49 0.26 18.99 8.86
C ALA A 49 0.32 20.34 9.59
N ILE A 50 1.52 20.83 9.90
CA ILE A 50 1.72 22.17 10.48
C ILE A 50 1.18 23.25 9.53
N ARG A 51 1.48 23.14 8.23
CA ARG A 51 1.01 24.10 7.22
C ARG A 51 -0.52 24.13 7.11
N SER A 52 -1.19 23.01 7.32
CA SER A 52 -2.65 22.92 7.34
C SER A 52 -3.27 23.20 8.71
N LYS A 53 -2.47 23.63 9.70
CA LYS A 53 -2.89 23.84 11.11
C LYS A 53 -3.47 22.59 11.77
N SER A 54 -3.04 21.40 11.33
CA SER A 54 -3.38 20.11 11.90
C SER A 54 -2.20 19.57 12.70
N LEU A 55 -2.39 19.30 13.99
CA LEU A 55 -1.37 18.65 14.82
C LEU A 55 -1.62 17.15 14.84
N ASP A 56 -0.92 16.43 13.98
CA ASP A 56 -1.01 14.98 13.88
C ASP A 56 0.14 14.27 14.62
N MET A 57 0.10 12.94 14.59
CA MET A 57 1.11 12.09 15.21
C MET A 57 2.50 12.27 14.59
N ASN A 58 2.61 12.69 13.32
CA ASN A 58 3.89 12.97 12.68
C ASN A 58 4.54 14.22 13.29
N VAL A 59 3.76 15.27 13.54
CA VAL A 59 4.25 16.48 14.23
C VAL A 59 4.78 16.15 15.61
N LEU A 60 4.01 15.37 16.38
CA LEU A 60 4.43 14.93 17.71
C LEU A 60 5.74 14.14 17.65
N MET A 61 5.85 13.16 16.76
CA MET A 61 7.07 12.37 16.64
C MET A 61 8.29 13.20 16.25
N ILE A 62 8.17 14.10 15.27
CA ILE A 62 9.30 14.92 14.82
C ILE A 62 9.73 15.89 15.92
N SER A 63 8.78 16.46 16.66
CA SER A 63 9.10 17.28 17.82
C SER A 63 9.85 16.49 18.90
N ALA A 64 9.46 15.25 19.16
CA ALA A 64 10.14 14.37 20.11
C ALA A 64 11.55 13.99 19.64
N ALA A 65 11.73 13.69 18.34
CA ALA A 65 13.04 13.37 17.77
C ALA A 65 14.01 14.56 17.84
N ILE A 66 13.52 15.78 17.56
CA ILE A 66 14.30 17.01 17.72
C ILE A 66 14.64 17.24 19.19
N GLY A 67 13.65 17.09 20.09
CA GLY A 67 13.88 17.22 21.53
C GLY A 67 14.95 16.26 22.04
N ALA A 68 14.88 14.99 21.63
CA ALA A 68 15.86 13.95 21.97
C ALA A 68 17.27 14.31 21.46
N ALA A 69 17.39 14.82 20.23
CA ALA A 69 18.67 15.28 19.69
C ALA A 69 19.24 16.48 20.47
N LEU A 70 18.40 17.43 20.90
CA LEU A 70 18.82 18.61 21.67
C LEU A 70 19.34 18.27 23.07
N ILE A 71 18.77 17.25 23.72
CA ILE A 71 19.22 16.78 25.04
C ILE A 71 20.33 15.72 24.96
N GLY A 72 20.81 15.39 23.76
CA GLY A 72 21.85 14.39 23.53
C GLY A 72 21.39 12.92 23.61
N GLN A 73 20.08 12.67 23.69
CA GLN A 73 19.46 11.34 23.76
C GLN A 73 19.19 10.78 22.35
N TRP A 74 20.27 10.54 21.61
CA TRP A 74 20.21 10.14 20.20
C TRP A 74 19.62 8.75 19.98
N LEU A 75 19.86 7.81 20.90
CA LEU A 75 19.36 6.43 20.82
C LEU A 75 17.83 6.41 20.93
N GLU A 76 17.28 7.13 21.90
CA GLU A 76 15.86 7.25 22.18
C GLU A 76 15.15 7.88 20.98
N GLY A 77 15.72 8.98 20.45
CA GLY A 77 15.21 9.64 19.25
C GLY A 77 15.19 8.70 18.03
N ALA A 78 16.28 7.99 17.78
CA ALA A 78 16.38 7.03 16.67
C ALA A 78 15.38 5.87 16.84
N THR A 79 15.23 5.36 18.06
CA THR A 79 14.33 4.25 18.38
C THR A 79 12.87 4.63 18.16
N VAL A 80 12.45 5.79 18.65
CA VAL A 80 11.07 6.29 18.47
C VAL A 80 10.76 6.47 16.98
N VAL A 81 11.66 7.11 16.23
CA VAL A 81 11.49 7.32 14.78
C VAL A 81 11.40 6.00 14.03
N TRP A 82 12.26 5.04 14.36
CA TRP A 82 12.29 3.75 13.68
C TRP A 82 11.06 2.89 13.99
N LEU A 83 10.66 2.78 15.26
CA LEU A 83 9.48 2.04 15.67
C LEU A 83 8.20 2.60 15.03
N PHE A 84 8.12 3.93 14.92
CA PHE A 84 7.02 4.57 14.24
C PHE A 84 6.98 4.25 12.75
N ALA A 85 8.14 4.36 12.08
CA ALA A 85 8.24 4.02 10.66
C ALA A 85 7.90 2.55 10.40
N LEU A 86 8.28 1.64 11.31
CA LEU A 86 7.89 0.23 11.28
C LEU A 86 6.38 0.08 11.42
N GLY A 87 5.77 0.71 12.43
CA GLY A 87 4.33 0.67 12.68
C GLY A 87 3.51 1.17 11.49
N ALA A 88 3.88 2.33 10.93
CA ALA A 88 3.23 2.90 9.75
C ALA A 88 3.34 1.96 8.53
N THR A 89 4.49 1.29 8.37
CA THR A 89 4.68 0.31 7.30
C THR A 89 3.77 -0.90 7.47
N LEU A 90 3.69 -1.44 8.69
CA LEU A 90 2.84 -2.58 9.00
C LEU A 90 1.36 -2.22 8.82
N GLN A 91 0.94 -1.03 9.27
CA GLN A 91 -0.41 -0.52 9.08
C GLN A 91 -0.77 -0.43 7.59
N ASN A 92 0.09 0.19 6.78
CA ASN A 92 -0.13 0.31 5.34
C ASN A 92 -0.22 -1.06 4.66
N LYS A 93 0.65 -2.00 5.05
CA LYS A 93 0.63 -3.37 4.52
C LYS A 93 -0.67 -4.10 4.88
N SER A 94 -1.17 -3.92 6.10
CA SER A 94 -2.45 -4.51 6.53
C SER A 94 -3.62 -3.95 5.72
N ILE A 95 -3.65 -2.63 5.51
CA ILE A 95 -4.70 -1.98 4.70
C ILE A 95 -4.67 -2.49 3.25
N GLU A 96 -3.49 -2.57 2.63
CA GLU A 96 -3.39 -3.06 1.25
C GLU A 96 -3.83 -4.52 1.15
N ARG A 97 -3.44 -5.37 2.11
CA ARG A 97 -3.88 -6.78 2.14
C ARG A 97 -5.41 -6.91 2.25
N THR A 98 -6.04 -6.07 3.07
CA THR A 98 -7.51 -6.01 3.16
C THR A 98 -8.11 -5.58 1.82
N ARG A 99 -7.55 -4.57 1.18
CA ARG A 99 -8.01 -4.08 -0.12
C ARG A 99 -7.86 -5.13 -1.23
N GLU A 100 -6.75 -5.85 -1.27
CA GLU A 100 -6.52 -6.96 -2.20
C GLU A 100 -7.54 -8.08 -2.00
N SER A 101 -7.86 -8.43 -0.75
CA SER A 101 -8.86 -9.46 -0.44
C SER A 101 -10.26 -9.06 -0.89
N ILE A 102 -10.61 -7.77 -0.77
CA ILE A 102 -11.88 -7.23 -1.28
C ILE A 102 -11.88 -7.17 -2.82
N ARG A 103 -10.77 -6.77 -3.45
CA ARG A 103 -10.62 -6.79 -4.91
C ARG A 103 -10.74 -8.20 -5.49
N GLY A 104 -10.27 -9.24 -4.80
CA GLY A 104 -10.48 -10.62 -5.22
C GLY A 104 -11.95 -11.05 -5.24
N LEU A 105 -12.82 -10.37 -4.48
CA LEU A 105 -14.27 -10.53 -4.51
C LEU A 105 -14.96 -9.60 -5.53
N ILE A 106 -14.28 -8.54 -5.96
CA ILE A 106 -14.75 -7.55 -6.94
C ILE A 106 -13.87 -7.65 -8.19
N ASP A 107 -14.00 -8.77 -8.89
CA ASP A 107 -14.16 -8.85 -10.35
C ASP A 107 -13.68 -10.21 -10.86
N LEU A 108 -14.48 -10.76 -11.77
CA LEU A 108 -14.03 -11.53 -12.91
C LEU A 108 -15.20 -11.54 -13.90
N ALA A 109 -15.59 -10.37 -14.39
CA ALA A 109 -16.31 -10.30 -15.65
C ALA A 109 -15.37 -10.84 -16.75
N PRO A 110 -15.83 -11.77 -17.60
CA PRO A 110 -15.04 -12.25 -18.72
C PRO A 110 -14.51 -11.10 -19.58
N SER A 111 -13.25 -11.17 -20.00
CA SER A 111 -12.66 -10.21 -20.94
C SER A 111 -13.15 -10.41 -22.38
N GLU A 112 -13.84 -11.51 -22.66
CA GLU A 112 -14.33 -11.86 -23.99
C GLU A 112 -15.77 -12.39 -23.94
N ALA A 113 -16.53 -12.12 -25.00
CA ALA A 113 -17.87 -12.67 -25.20
C ALA A 113 -18.01 -13.31 -26.58
N TRP A 114 -18.92 -14.28 -26.70
CA TRP A 114 -19.36 -14.79 -27.99
C TRP A 114 -20.42 -13.86 -28.57
N ILE A 115 -20.16 -13.30 -29.75
CA ILE A 115 -21.13 -12.54 -30.53
C ILE A 115 -21.69 -13.41 -31.65
N LYS A 116 -22.98 -13.25 -31.95
CA LYS A 116 -23.62 -13.92 -33.08
C LYS A 116 -23.59 -13.01 -34.31
N VAL A 117 -22.88 -13.42 -35.36
CA VAL A 117 -22.82 -12.71 -36.64
C VAL A 117 -23.41 -13.63 -37.71
N GLY A 118 -24.69 -13.39 -38.05
CA GLY A 118 -25.44 -14.28 -38.94
C GLY A 118 -25.63 -15.67 -38.33
N THR A 119 -25.04 -16.70 -38.96
CA THR A 119 -25.05 -18.09 -38.49
C THR A 119 -23.81 -18.48 -37.68
N GLU A 120 -22.81 -17.62 -37.62
CA GLU A 120 -21.54 -17.91 -36.95
C GLU A 120 -21.43 -17.27 -35.57
N LEU A 121 -20.62 -17.90 -34.71
CA LEU A 121 -20.26 -17.38 -33.40
C LEU A 121 -18.79 -16.98 -33.41
N ILE A 122 -18.52 -15.70 -33.12
CA ILE A 122 -17.17 -15.13 -33.09
C ILE A 122 -16.89 -14.67 -31.67
N LYS A 123 -15.69 -14.93 -31.17
CA LYS A 123 -15.26 -14.43 -29.85
C LYS A 123 -14.66 -13.03 -30.02
N LYS A 124 -15.10 -12.07 -29.22
CA LYS A 124 -14.62 -10.68 -29.27
C LYS A 124 -14.35 -10.16 -27.86
N SER A 125 -13.38 -9.25 -27.73
CA SER A 125 -13.17 -8.50 -26.48
C SER A 125 -14.45 -7.76 -26.09
N VAL A 126 -14.78 -7.75 -24.79
CA VAL A 126 -15.96 -7.04 -24.28
C VAL A 126 -15.93 -5.55 -24.59
N ASP A 127 -14.74 -4.94 -24.64
CA ASP A 127 -14.54 -3.52 -24.94
C ASP A 127 -14.92 -3.16 -26.39
N ASP A 128 -14.91 -4.14 -27.31
CA ASP A 128 -15.19 -3.91 -28.72
C ASP A 128 -16.64 -4.23 -29.12
N ILE A 129 -17.50 -4.60 -28.16
CA ILE A 129 -18.89 -5.00 -28.42
C ILE A 129 -19.79 -3.77 -28.35
N ALA A 130 -20.43 -3.44 -29.46
CA ALA A 130 -21.39 -2.35 -29.53
C ALA A 130 -22.70 -2.70 -28.80
N VAL A 131 -23.34 -1.67 -28.22
CA VAL A 131 -24.70 -1.79 -27.66
C VAL A 131 -25.66 -2.30 -28.75
N HIS A 132 -26.62 -3.15 -28.36
CA HIS A 132 -27.54 -3.87 -29.26
C HIS A 132 -26.93 -5.04 -30.06
N THR A 133 -25.70 -5.47 -29.73
CA THR A 133 -25.15 -6.72 -30.28
C THR A 133 -25.75 -7.93 -29.57
N THR A 134 -26.09 -8.98 -30.32
CA THR A 134 -26.52 -10.25 -29.74
C THR A 134 -25.31 -11.06 -29.28
N ILE A 135 -25.22 -11.30 -27.97
CA ILE A 135 -24.24 -12.21 -27.36
C ILE A 135 -24.84 -13.58 -27.08
N VAL A 136 -24.00 -14.60 -27.06
CA VAL A 136 -24.37 -15.97 -26.70
C VAL A 136 -23.57 -16.38 -25.47
N VAL A 137 -24.26 -16.84 -24.43
CA VAL A 137 -23.64 -17.34 -23.20
C VAL A 137 -23.93 -18.83 -23.12
N LYS A 138 -22.87 -19.65 -23.06
CA LYS A 138 -23.01 -21.11 -22.95
C LYS A 138 -23.20 -21.51 -21.48
N PRO A 139 -23.83 -22.67 -21.20
CA PRO A 139 -23.94 -23.18 -19.84
C PRO A 139 -22.57 -23.26 -19.15
N GLY A 140 -22.46 -22.72 -17.93
CA GLY A 140 -21.23 -22.67 -17.15
C GLY A 140 -20.31 -21.47 -17.45
N GLU A 141 -20.60 -20.67 -18.48
CA GLU A 141 -19.91 -19.39 -18.72
C GLU A 141 -20.49 -18.29 -17.82
N LYS A 142 -19.64 -17.33 -17.41
CA LYS A 142 -20.11 -16.10 -16.77
C LYS A 142 -20.72 -15.16 -17.82
N ILE A 143 -21.71 -14.38 -17.42
CA ILE A 143 -22.34 -13.37 -18.28
C ILE A 143 -21.33 -12.22 -18.46
N PRO A 144 -20.90 -11.91 -19.70
CA PRO A 144 -19.82 -10.95 -19.95
C PRO A 144 -20.26 -9.48 -19.95
N LEU A 145 -21.52 -9.21 -20.29
CA LEU A 145 -22.10 -7.87 -20.43
C LEU A 145 -23.55 -7.87 -19.98
N ASP A 146 -24.03 -6.73 -19.47
CA ASP A 146 -25.44 -6.53 -19.13
C ASP A 146 -26.32 -6.55 -20.39
N GLY A 147 -27.54 -7.08 -20.27
CA GLY A 147 -28.46 -7.17 -21.39
C GLY A 147 -29.81 -7.79 -21.05
N THR A 148 -30.62 -8.01 -22.08
CA THR A 148 -31.94 -8.65 -21.96
C THR A 148 -31.94 -9.99 -22.69
N VAL A 149 -32.54 -11.01 -22.07
CA VAL A 149 -32.66 -12.35 -22.68
C VAL A 149 -33.66 -12.30 -23.84
N ILE A 150 -33.17 -12.54 -25.07
CA ILE A 150 -34.00 -12.58 -26.28
C ILE A 150 -34.33 -14.01 -26.76
N GLY A 151 -33.66 -15.03 -26.19
CA GLY A 151 -33.89 -16.42 -26.57
C GLY A 151 -33.16 -17.41 -25.65
N GLY A 152 -33.80 -18.56 -25.40
CA GLY A 152 -33.32 -19.59 -24.47
C GLY A 152 -33.77 -19.38 -23.02
N THR A 153 -33.54 -20.39 -22.18
CA THR A 153 -33.87 -20.37 -20.75
C THR A 153 -32.81 -21.11 -19.96
N SER A 154 -32.31 -20.50 -18.87
CA SER A 154 -31.33 -21.11 -17.97
C SER A 154 -31.42 -20.49 -16.57
N THR A 155 -30.84 -21.16 -15.57
CA THR A 155 -30.65 -20.61 -14.23
C THR A 155 -29.29 -19.89 -14.16
N VAL A 156 -29.26 -18.75 -13.49
CA VAL A 156 -28.04 -17.93 -13.35
C VAL A 156 -27.71 -17.78 -11.87
N ASN A 157 -26.44 -17.98 -11.53
CA ASN A 157 -25.94 -17.66 -10.20
C ASN A 157 -25.49 -16.19 -10.17
N GLN A 158 -26.14 -15.38 -9.34
CA GLN A 158 -25.83 -13.95 -9.13
C GLN A 158 -25.14 -13.70 -7.79
N ALA A 159 -24.64 -14.74 -7.11
CA ALA A 159 -23.79 -14.55 -5.94
C ALA A 159 -22.44 -13.90 -6.36
N PRO A 160 -21.90 -12.97 -5.56
CA PRO A 160 -20.60 -12.33 -5.81
C PRO A 160 -19.43 -13.33 -5.81
#